data_AF-A0A6A6GFN1-F1
#
_entry.id   AF-A0A6A6GFN1-F1
#
_cell.length_a   1.000
_cell.length_b   1.000
_cell.length_c   1.000
_cell.angle_alpha   90.00
_cell.angle_beta   90.00
_cell.angle_gamma   90.00
#
_symmetry.space_group_name_H-M   'P 1'
#
loop_
_entity.id
_entity.type
_entity.pdbx_description
1 polymer ?
#
loop_
_entity_poly.entity_id
_entity_poly.type
_entity_poly.pdbx_seq_one_letter_code
_entity_poly.pdbx_strand_id
1 'polypeptide(L)'
;MSPDLAQSLKSASTPIPPTFFSTLITANHILHSQSIVDGYGHISARCPRDPTHFHLSRSLAPALVATRSDILTYHIPSAAPVPRPPSAPSSDPDPAAEHQKHYLERFIHASIYARYPDVQAVVHAHSEAVLPFGITSVPLRATFHMAGVMGGQVPVFDIERHYASGDKHDLLVTNEKLGSALALGFNPEGWASKAGGFIKNLALSQVGMGGKEEEVRYPGNSVVLMRGHGFTAVGASVEEVVYRAIYTVVNARVQRDAVLLQGAWNTGVVGERVTKVGEKGYQGGEKDGMRLEGVKFLSDKETKEAWESNKGQVMRPYGLWVQEVRQSGRYKNEYWEKEGEAAKS
;
A
#
# COMPACT_ATOMS: atom_id res chain seq x y z
N MET A 1 -31.86 3.39 28.56
CA MET A 1 -30.60 3.28 27.78
C MET A 1 -30.64 4.31 26.66
N SER A 2 -29.56 5.05 26.41
CA SER A 2 -29.54 5.98 25.28
C SER A 2 -29.67 5.21 23.96
N PRO A 3 -30.31 5.77 22.93
CA PRO A 3 -30.41 5.16 21.60
C PRO A 3 -29.03 4.77 21.04
N ASP A 4 -28.01 5.60 21.29
CA ASP A 4 -26.62 5.36 20.87
C ASP A 4 -25.98 4.16 21.57
N LEU A 5 -26.27 3.94 22.86
CA LEU A 5 -25.77 2.77 23.59
C LEU A 5 -26.48 1.51 23.10
N ALA A 6 -27.79 1.56 22.85
CA ALA A 6 -28.54 0.43 22.32
C ALA A 6 -28.11 0.08 20.87
N GLN A 7 -27.78 1.08 20.05
CA GLN A 7 -27.28 0.89 18.69
C GLN A 7 -25.84 0.38 18.68
N SER A 8 -24.97 0.90 19.57
CA SER A 8 -23.60 0.41 19.76
C SER A 8 -23.56 -1.02 20.31
N LEU A 9 -24.49 -1.37 21.21
CA LEU A 9 -24.64 -2.74 21.72
C LEU A 9 -25.20 -3.68 20.66
N LYS A 10 -26.13 -3.22 19.81
CA LYS A 10 -26.64 -4.00 18.67
C LYS A 10 -25.56 -4.25 17.62
N SER A 11 -24.76 -3.24 17.23
CA SER A 11 -23.66 -3.40 16.27
C SER A 11 -22.54 -4.31 16.80
N ALA A 12 -22.29 -4.30 18.11
CA ALA A 12 -21.36 -5.22 18.77
C ALA A 12 -21.86 -6.69 18.73
N SER A 13 -23.18 -6.92 18.71
CA SER A 13 -23.80 -8.26 18.81
C SER A 13 -23.94 -9.03 17.49
N THR A 14 -24.02 -8.36 16.34
CA THR A 14 -24.16 -9.03 15.03
C THR A 14 -22.82 -9.56 14.54
N PRO A 15 -22.64 -10.83 14.14
CA PRO A 15 -21.35 -11.36 13.64
C PRO A 15 -20.77 -10.60 12.42
N ILE A 16 -19.45 -10.66 12.20
CA ILE A 16 -18.83 -10.15 10.95
C ILE A 16 -19.36 -11.04 9.82
N PRO A 17 -19.82 -10.46 8.68
CA PRO A 17 -20.29 -11.25 7.55
C PRO A 17 -19.21 -12.24 7.05
N PRO A 18 -19.55 -13.51 6.75
CA PRO A 18 -18.62 -14.47 6.16
C PRO A 18 -17.96 -13.97 4.86
N THR A 19 -18.68 -13.15 4.09
CA THR A 19 -18.18 -12.52 2.86
C THR A 19 -16.96 -11.62 3.11
N PHE A 20 -16.87 -10.96 4.27
CA PHE A 20 -15.69 -10.16 4.62
C PHE A 20 -14.43 -11.02 4.71
N PHE A 21 -14.51 -12.15 5.41
CA PHE A 21 -13.37 -13.07 5.54
C PHE A 21 -13.07 -13.77 4.22
N SER A 22 -14.11 -14.16 3.46
CA SER A 22 -13.96 -14.67 2.09
C SER A 22 -13.17 -13.71 1.21
N THR A 23 -13.51 -12.42 1.22
CA THR A 23 -12.82 -11.38 0.45
C THR A 23 -11.38 -11.20 0.90
N LEU A 24 -11.12 -11.11 2.21
CA LEU A 24 -9.75 -10.91 2.73
C LEU A 24 -8.83 -12.10 2.45
N ILE A 25 -9.34 -13.33 2.59
CA ILE A 25 -8.60 -14.56 2.24
C ILE A 25 -8.32 -14.58 0.72
N THR A 26 -9.33 -14.32 -0.10
CA THR A 26 -9.19 -14.26 -1.56
C THR A 26 -8.17 -13.20 -1.99
N ALA A 27 -8.12 -12.05 -1.31
CA ALA A 27 -7.15 -11.00 -1.60
C ALA A 27 -5.70 -11.42 -1.34
N ASN A 28 -5.43 -12.23 -0.31
CA ASN A 28 -4.10 -12.83 -0.10
C ASN A 28 -3.70 -13.70 -1.31
N HIS A 29 -4.64 -14.51 -1.82
CA HIS A 29 -4.39 -15.37 -2.99
C HIS A 29 -4.17 -14.57 -4.27
N ILE A 30 -4.97 -13.52 -4.50
CA ILE A 30 -4.82 -12.65 -5.67
C ILE A 30 -3.45 -12.00 -5.67
N LEU A 31 -3.04 -11.40 -4.54
CA LEU A 31 -1.75 -10.74 -4.43
C LEU A 31 -0.59 -11.73 -4.68
N HIS A 32 -0.68 -12.95 -4.18
CA HIS A 32 0.33 -13.98 -4.44
C HIS A 32 0.31 -14.42 -5.91
N SER A 33 -0.87 -14.69 -6.47
CA SER A 33 -1.02 -15.13 -7.86
C SER A 33 -0.54 -14.09 -8.87
N GLN A 34 -0.66 -12.81 -8.54
CA GLN A 34 -0.19 -11.68 -9.34
C GLN A 34 1.29 -11.31 -9.04
N SER A 35 1.99 -12.13 -8.24
CA SER A 35 3.39 -11.95 -7.84
C SER A 35 3.67 -10.58 -7.20
N ILE A 36 2.72 -10.12 -6.38
CA ILE A 36 2.85 -8.90 -5.57
C ILE A 36 3.47 -9.25 -4.22
N VAL A 37 2.98 -10.33 -3.61
CA VAL A 37 3.53 -10.94 -2.39
C VAL A 37 4.07 -12.34 -2.71
N ASP A 38 4.94 -12.86 -1.85
CA ASP A 38 5.56 -14.18 -1.97
C ASP A 38 5.32 -14.99 -0.68
N GLY A 39 6.35 -15.60 -0.09
CA GLY A 39 6.28 -16.14 1.27
C GLY A 39 6.12 -15.07 2.35
N TYR A 40 6.40 -13.81 1.99
CA TYR A 40 6.29 -12.60 2.80
C TYR A 40 5.34 -11.59 2.14
N GLY A 41 5.00 -10.55 2.90
CA GLY A 41 3.99 -9.57 2.52
C GLY A 41 2.61 -9.98 3.04
N HIS A 42 1.74 -8.98 3.18
CA HIS A 42 0.47 -9.17 3.87
C HIS A 42 -0.53 -8.05 3.59
N ILE A 43 -1.81 -8.43 3.61
CA ILE A 43 -2.96 -7.54 3.51
C ILE A 43 -3.77 -7.57 4.80
N SER A 44 -4.25 -6.40 5.22
CA SER A 44 -5.22 -6.25 6.31
C SER A 44 -6.45 -5.46 5.86
N ALA A 45 -7.53 -5.62 6.63
CA ALA A 45 -8.77 -4.86 6.47
C ALA A 45 -9.29 -4.37 7.82
N ARG A 46 -9.75 -3.11 7.88
CA ARG A 46 -10.41 -2.53 9.05
C ARG A 46 -11.67 -3.33 9.34
N CYS A 47 -11.95 -3.58 10.61
CA CYS A 47 -13.15 -4.31 11.00
C CYS A 47 -14.40 -3.49 10.63
N PRO A 48 -15.36 -4.07 9.89
CA PRO A 48 -16.54 -3.35 9.43
C PRO A 48 -17.55 -3.04 10.55
N ARG A 49 -17.39 -3.67 11.73
CA ARG A 49 -18.26 -3.48 12.89
C ARG A 49 -17.66 -2.59 13.97
N ASP A 50 -16.34 -2.58 14.06
CA ASP A 50 -15.61 -1.84 15.06
C ASP A 50 -14.39 -1.19 14.41
N PRO A 51 -14.45 0.11 14.07
CA PRO A 51 -13.37 0.79 13.36
C PRO A 51 -12.09 0.94 14.21
N THR A 52 -12.13 0.60 15.50
CA THR A 52 -10.95 0.52 16.38
C THR A 52 -10.17 -0.79 16.24
N HIS A 53 -10.68 -1.73 15.45
CA HIS A 53 -10.04 -3.02 15.19
C HIS A 53 -9.72 -3.22 13.70
N PHE A 54 -8.75 -4.08 13.41
CA PHE A 54 -8.47 -4.57 12.07
C PHE A 54 -8.17 -6.07 12.07
N HIS A 55 -8.32 -6.67 10.89
CA HIS A 55 -8.09 -8.08 10.64
C HIS A 55 -6.89 -8.29 9.71
N LEU A 56 -6.02 -9.22 10.08
CA LEU A 56 -4.79 -9.56 9.37
C LEU A 56 -4.52 -11.05 9.61
N SER A 57 -3.98 -11.76 8.62
CA SER A 57 -3.64 -13.16 8.84
C SER A 57 -2.60 -13.33 9.97
N ARG A 58 -2.60 -14.47 10.63
CA ARG A 58 -1.45 -14.91 11.44
C ARG A 58 -0.21 -14.97 10.56
N SER A 59 0.98 -15.05 11.18
CA SER A 59 2.23 -15.19 10.43
C SER A 59 2.24 -16.49 9.62
N LEU A 60 1.80 -16.41 8.37
CA LEU A 60 1.54 -17.50 7.45
C LEU A 60 1.62 -16.95 6.03
N ALA A 61 2.36 -17.64 5.15
CA ALA A 61 2.49 -17.23 3.76
C ALA A 61 1.11 -16.95 3.11
N PRO A 62 0.92 -15.81 2.41
CA PRO A 62 -0.36 -15.40 1.82
C PRO A 62 -1.10 -16.48 1.03
N ALA A 63 -0.36 -17.31 0.26
CA ALA A 63 -0.93 -18.41 -0.52
C ALA A 63 -1.60 -19.50 0.33
N LEU A 64 -1.21 -19.63 1.60
CA LEU A 64 -1.65 -20.70 2.51
C LEU A 64 -2.78 -20.26 3.44
N VAL A 65 -3.12 -18.98 3.47
CA VAL A 65 -4.27 -18.47 4.24
C VAL A 65 -5.54 -19.08 3.67
N ALA A 66 -6.32 -19.83 4.43
CA ALA A 66 -7.46 -20.56 3.86
C ALA A 66 -8.74 -20.52 4.69
N THR A 67 -8.62 -20.25 5.99
CA THR A 67 -9.74 -20.41 6.94
C THR A 67 -9.89 -19.19 7.84
N ARG A 68 -11.05 -19.08 8.51
CA ARG A 68 -11.29 -18.12 9.58
C ARG A 68 -10.22 -18.15 10.66
N SER A 69 -9.72 -19.34 10.99
CA SER A 69 -8.68 -19.56 12.00
C SER A 69 -7.33 -18.94 11.63
N ASP A 70 -7.12 -18.63 10.34
CA ASP A 70 -5.90 -17.94 9.90
C ASP A 70 -5.97 -16.43 10.07
N ILE A 71 -7.14 -15.84 10.36
CA ILE A 71 -7.34 -14.38 10.43
C ILE A 71 -7.43 -13.91 11.88
N LEU A 72 -6.46 -13.12 12.32
CA LEU A 72 -6.39 -12.56 13.67
C LEU A 72 -6.99 -11.15 13.72
N THR A 73 -7.32 -10.70 14.93
CA THR A 73 -7.88 -9.37 15.20
C THR A 73 -6.91 -8.57 16.05
N TYR A 74 -6.72 -7.30 15.72
CA TYR A 74 -5.78 -6.40 16.38
C TYR A 74 -6.42 -5.05 16.68
N HIS A 75 -5.98 -4.41 17.77
CA HIS A 75 -6.41 -3.09 18.20
C HIS A 75 -5.61 -1.96 17.54
N ILE A 76 -6.32 -0.93 17.10
CA ILE A 76 -5.80 0.35 16.59
C ILE A 76 -5.78 1.34 17.76
N PRO A 77 -4.65 2.00 18.09
CA PRO A 77 -3.40 2.09 17.31
C PRO A 77 -2.31 1.07 17.69
N SER A 78 -2.45 0.42 18.85
CA SER A 78 -1.37 -0.33 19.50
C SER A 78 -0.83 -1.56 18.73
N ALA A 79 -1.58 -2.05 17.73
CA ALA A 79 -1.38 -3.36 17.11
C ALA A 79 -1.38 -4.54 18.10
N ALA A 80 -1.97 -4.36 19.29
CA ALA A 80 -2.10 -5.44 20.27
C ALA A 80 -3.12 -6.49 19.77
N PRO A 81 -2.84 -7.79 19.91
CA PRO A 81 -3.82 -8.82 19.59
C PRO A 81 -5.05 -8.69 20.51
N VAL A 82 -6.24 -8.79 19.93
CA VAL A 82 -7.49 -8.72 20.66
C VAL A 82 -7.89 -10.14 21.04
N PRO A 83 -7.99 -10.48 22.34
CA PRO A 83 -8.40 -11.83 22.77
C PRO A 83 -9.73 -12.24 22.16
N ARG A 84 -9.89 -13.53 21.86
CA ARG A 84 -11.18 -14.03 21.35
C ARG A 84 -12.27 -13.79 22.40
N PRO A 85 -13.40 -13.12 22.05
CA PRO A 85 -14.46 -12.93 23.02
C PRO A 85 -15.09 -14.28 23.39
N PRO A 86 -15.54 -14.46 24.64
CA PRO A 86 -16.13 -15.73 25.10
C PRO A 86 -17.31 -16.22 24.26
N SER A 87 -18.03 -15.29 23.62
CA SER A 87 -19.18 -15.56 22.75
C SER A 87 -18.81 -15.94 21.32
N ALA A 88 -17.55 -15.81 20.89
CA ALA A 88 -17.14 -16.21 19.56
C ALA A 88 -17.04 -17.74 19.44
N PRO A 89 -17.29 -18.31 18.24
CA PRO A 89 -17.13 -19.75 17.99
C PRO A 89 -15.78 -20.26 18.48
N SER A 90 -15.73 -21.48 19.02
CA SER A 90 -14.46 -22.09 19.46
C SER A 90 -13.48 -22.35 18.31
N SER A 91 -13.97 -22.35 17.07
CA SER A 91 -13.18 -22.44 15.84
C SER A 91 -12.53 -21.12 15.43
N ASP A 92 -12.97 -19.98 15.98
CA ASP A 92 -12.30 -18.71 15.75
C ASP A 92 -10.94 -18.71 16.46
N PRO A 93 -9.92 -18.07 15.87
CA PRO A 93 -8.61 -18.05 16.49
C PRO A 93 -8.64 -17.18 17.75
N ASP A 94 -7.79 -17.51 18.71
CA ASP A 94 -7.48 -16.62 19.83
C ASP A 94 -6.14 -15.92 19.59
N PRO A 95 -6.15 -14.64 19.16
CA PRO A 95 -4.93 -13.89 18.90
C PRO A 95 -4.03 -13.76 20.12
N ALA A 96 -4.56 -13.90 21.34
CA ALA A 96 -3.79 -13.78 22.57
C ALA A 96 -3.22 -15.12 23.07
N ALA A 97 -3.43 -16.23 22.34
CA ALA A 97 -2.88 -17.53 22.72
C ALA A 97 -1.35 -17.53 22.66
N GLU A 98 -0.70 -18.16 23.64
CA GLU A 98 0.77 -18.15 23.81
C GLU A 98 1.54 -18.63 22.58
N HIS A 99 1.02 -19.61 21.85
CA HIS A 99 1.65 -20.18 20.66
C HIS A 99 1.35 -19.42 19.36
N GLN A 100 0.52 -18.35 19.43
CA GLN A 100 0.09 -17.62 18.26
C GLN A 100 1.24 -16.80 17.67
N LYS A 101 1.61 -17.10 16.43
CA LYS A 101 2.59 -16.30 15.70
C LYS A 101 1.91 -15.12 15.02
N HIS A 102 2.48 -13.94 15.19
CA HIS A 102 2.02 -12.68 14.61
C HIS A 102 3.02 -12.15 13.58
N TYR A 103 2.53 -11.42 12.59
CA TYR A 103 3.42 -10.59 11.78
C TYR A 103 4.11 -9.56 12.67
N LEU A 104 5.43 -9.47 12.54
CA LEU A 104 6.23 -8.44 13.21
C LEU A 104 5.79 -7.04 12.77
N GLU A 105 5.39 -6.91 11.51
CA GLU A 105 5.11 -5.64 10.84
C GLU A 105 3.64 -5.22 10.86
N ARG A 106 2.85 -5.84 11.74
CA ARG A 106 1.45 -5.43 12.02
C ARG A 106 1.32 -3.94 12.40
N PHE A 107 2.41 -3.33 12.88
CA PHE A 107 2.49 -1.91 13.22
C PHE A 107 2.41 -0.98 11.99
N ILE A 108 2.78 -1.45 10.79
CA ILE A 108 2.54 -0.74 9.52
C ILE A 108 1.04 -0.46 9.40
N HIS A 109 0.23 -1.51 9.51
CA HIS A 109 -1.22 -1.45 9.34
C HIS A 109 -1.88 -0.62 10.43
N ALA A 110 -1.57 -0.93 11.69
CA ALA A 110 -2.20 -0.26 12.83
C ALA A 110 -1.95 1.26 12.82
N SER A 111 -0.73 1.68 12.51
CA SER A 111 -0.36 3.10 12.50
C SER A 111 -0.99 3.86 11.33
N ILE A 112 -1.12 3.22 10.16
CA ILE A 112 -1.81 3.79 9.00
C ILE A 112 -3.30 3.96 9.32
N TYR A 113 -3.94 2.92 9.88
CA TYR A 113 -5.35 3.00 10.25
C TYR A 113 -5.64 4.03 11.34
N ALA A 114 -4.72 4.16 12.32
CA ALA A 114 -4.82 5.16 13.37
C ALA A 114 -4.73 6.58 12.82
N ARG A 115 -3.85 6.79 11.83
CA ARG A 115 -3.64 8.11 11.23
C ARG A 115 -4.73 8.49 10.23
N TYR A 116 -5.28 7.53 9.51
CA TYR A 116 -6.22 7.76 8.42
C TYR A 116 -7.51 6.95 8.61
N PRO A 117 -8.51 7.52 9.32
CA PRO A 117 -9.80 6.87 9.58
C PRO A 117 -10.52 6.33 8.34
N ASP A 118 -10.38 6.96 7.19
CA ASP A 118 -11.09 6.57 5.96
C ASP A 118 -10.35 5.46 5.18
N VAL A 119 -9.12 5.08 5.58
CA VAL A 119 -8.45 3.88 5.04
C VAL A 119 -9.12 2.63 5.59
N GLN A 120 -9.52 1.73 4.69
CA GLN A 120 -10.21 0.48 5.03
C GLN A 120 -9.35 -0.77 4.78
N ALA A 121 -8.34 -0.69 3.91
CA ALA A 121 -7.44 -1.81 3.64
C ALA A 121 -6.01 -1.34 3.43
N VAL A 122 -5.04 -2.17 3.83
CA VAL A 122 -3.61 -1.90 3.71
C VAL A 122 -2.91 -3.13 3.17
N VAL A 123 -2.08 -2.96 2.13
CA VAL A 123 -1.18 -3.98 1.60
C VAL A 123 0.25 -3.53 1.84
N HIS A 124 1.07 -4.44 2.34
CA HIS A 124 2.51 -4.26 2.38
C HIS A 124 3.18 -5.46 1.70
N ALA A 125 4.16 -5.18 0.84
CA ALA A 125 4.74 -6.17 -0.06
C ALA A 125 6.19 -5.84 -0.44
N HIS A 126 6.97 -6.88 -0.74
CA HIS A 126 8.40 -6.80 -1.04
C HIS A 126 8.70 -7.00 -2.53
N SER A 127 7.88 -6.41 -3.40
CA SER A 127 8.02 -6.66 -4.85
C SER A 127 9.35 -6.13 -5.39
N GLU A 128 10.14 -7.01 -6.01
CA GLU A 128 11.44 -6.66 -6.61
C GLU A 128 11.33 -5.56 -7.68
N ALA A 129 10.17 -5.44 -8.33
CA ALA A 129 9.96 -4.44 -9.37
C ALA A 129 10.05 -3.01 -8.83
N VAL A 130 9.67 -2.77 -7.57
CA VAL A 130 9.67 -1.43 -6.98
C VAL A 130 10.98 -1.07 -6.29
N LEU A 131 11.79 -2.07 -5.89
CA LEU A 131 13.03 -1.85 -5.15
C LEU A 131 13.99 -0.85 -5.81
N PRO A 132 14.25 -0.89 -7.14
CA PRO A 132 15.13 0.08 -7.79
C PRO A 132 14.72 1.54 -7.58
N PHE A 133 13.41 1.82 -7.51
CA PHE A 133 12.89 3.17 -7.33
C PHE A 133 12.99 3.67 -5.88
N GLY A 134 13.13 2.75 -4.91
CA GLY A 134 13.35 3.09 -3.51
C GLY A 134 14.81 3.35 -3.15
N ILE A 135 15.76 2.86 -3.96
CA ILE A 135 17.21 2.89 -3.66
C ILE A 135 18.04 3.71 -4.65
N THR A 136 17.41 4.33 -5.65
CA THR A 136 18.07 5.18 -6.65
C THR A 136 17.43 6.57 -6.69
N SER A 137 18.07 7.51 -7.40
CA SER A 137 17.51 8.84 -7.63
C SER A 137 16.42 8.88 -8.70
N VAL A 138 16.04 7.73 -9.29
CA VAL A 138 14.96 7.65 -10.30
C VAL A 138 13.63 7.47 -9.57
N PRO A 139 12.71 8.46 -9.65
CA PRO A 139 11.41 8.35 -8.97
C PRO A 139 10.47 7.39 -9.69
N LEU A 140 9.62 6.66 -8.96
CA LEU A 140 8.51 5.92 -9.54
C LEU A 140 7.38 6.88 -9.92
N ARG A 141 7.02 6.94 -11.20
CA ARG A 141 6.03 7.85 -11.78
C ARG A 141 5.05 7.11 -12.66
N ALA A 142 3.82 7.61 -12.77
CA ALA A 142 2.81 6.99 -13.61
C ALA A 142 3.18 7.04 -15.11
N THR A 143 3.21 5.88 -15.76
CA THR A 143 3.58 5.72 -17.18
C THR A 143 2.39 5.44 -18.10
N PHE A 144 1.25 5.00 -17.54
CA PHE A 144 0.05 4.65 -18.30
C PHE A 144 -1.21 4.82 -17.44
N HIS A 145 -2.39 4.88 -18.05
CA HIS A 145 -3.63 5.27 -17.36
C HIS A 145 -3.95 4.48 -16.07
N MET A 146 -3.73 3.16 -16.02
CA MET A 146 -4.00 2.37 -14.79
C MET A 146 -3.09 2.77 -13.63
N ALA A 147 -1.90 3.28 -13.93
CA ALA A 147 -0.92 3.77 -12.94
C ALA A 147 -1.32 5.10 -12.30
N GLY A 148 -2.35 5.79 -12.81
CA GLY A 148 -2.89 7.00 -12.18
C GLY A 148 -3.29 6.80 -10.71
N VAL A 149 -3.57 5.55 -10.33
CA VAL A 149 -3.89 5.12 -8.97
C VAL A 149 -2.82 5.43 -7.93
N MET A 150 -1.55 5.58 -8.34
CA MET A 150 -0.43 5.88 -7.46
C MET A 150 -0.22 7.38 -7.20
N GLY A 151 -0.90 8.24 -7.95
CA GLY A 151 -0.51 9.66 -8.05
C GLY A 151 0.66 9.88 -9.03
N GLY A 152 1.11 11.13 -9.13
CA GLY A 152 2.10 11.54 -10.15
C GLY A 152 3.51 11.00 -9.87
N GLN A 153 3.90 10.97 -8.59
CA GLN A 153 5.17 10.45 -8.12
C GLN A 153 4.98 9.79 -6.74
N VAL A 154 5.49 8.57 -6.58
CA VAL A 154 5.40 7.83 -5.31
C VAL A 154 6.48 8.31 -4.33
N PRO A 155 6.13 8.70 -3.10
CA PRO A 155 7.09 9.06 -2.07
C PRO A 155 7.93 7.86 -1.59
N VAL A 156 9.15 8.14 -1.15
CA VAL A 156 10.07 7.16 -0.56
C VAL A 156 10.23 7.45 0.93
N PHE A 157 9.83 6.50 1.77
CA PHE A 157 10.12 6.47 3.19
C PHE A 157 11.48 5.84 3.44
N ASP A 158 12.33 6.59 4.14
CA ASP A 158 13.68 6.17 4.52
C ASP A 158 13.75 5.93 6.02
N ILE A 159 13.59 4.67 6.41
CA ILE A 159 13.51 4.24 7.81
C ILE A 159 14.75 4.58 8.63
N GLU A 160 15.93 4.73 7.99
CA GLU A 160 17.19 5.06 8.67
C GLU A 160 17.09 6.36 9.46
N ARG A 161 16.29 7.32 8.99
CA ARG A 161 16.07 8.61 9.64
C ARG A 161 15.22 8.54 10.91
N HIS A 162 14.65 7.37 11.20
CA HIS A 162 13.64 7.19 12.24
C HIS A 162 14.06 6.21 13.35
N TYR A 163 15.21 5.53 13.21
CA TYR A 163 15.76 4.70 14.27
C TYR A 163 16.14 5.49 15.52
N ALA A 164 15.89 4.92 16.69
CA ALA A 164 16.42 5.37 17.97
C ALA A 164 17.80 4.74 18.24
N SER A 165 18.51 5.28 19.22
CA SER A 165 19.70 4.60 19.76
C SER A 165 19.30 3.22 20.32
N GLY A 166 19.97 2.17 19.86
CA GLY A 166 19.72 0.80 20.27
C GLY A 166 18.67 0.04 19.45
N ASP A 167 18.00 0.70 18.50
CA ASP A 167 17.13 -0.01 17.55
C ASP A 167 17.98 -0.96 16.69
N LYS A 168 17.36 -2.06 16.25
CA LYS A 168 17.94 -2.92 15.23
C LYS A 168 17.68 -2.32 13.85
N HIS A 169 18.74 -2.08 13.08
CA HIS A 169 18.65 -1.48 11.75
C HIS A 169 18.41 -2.56 10.67
N ASP A 170 17.33 -3.34 10.81
CA ASP A 170 16.98 -4.44 9.89
C ASP A 170 15.92 -4.09 8.85
N LEU A 171 15.62 -2.79 8.70
CA LEU A 171 14.64 -2.20 7.78
C LEU A 171 13.17 -2.54 8.06
N LEU A 172 12.87 -3.32 9.10
CA LEU A 172 11.51 -3.74 9.46
C LEU A 172 10.78 -2.68 10.29
N VAL A 173 9.47 -2.57 10.09
CA VAL A 173 8.60 -1.66 10.87
C VAL A 173 7.91 -2.44 11.99
N THR A 174 8.62 -2.62 13.10
CA THR A 174 8.26 -3.58 14.16
C THR A 174 7.69 -2.95 15.43
N ASN A 175 7.48 -1.63 15.44
CA ASN A 175 6.91 -0.92 16.58
C ASN A 175 6.09 0.30 16.14
N GLU A 176 5.33 0.87 17.08
CA GLU A 176 4.44 2.01 16.86
C GLU A 176 5.18 3.27 16.37
N LYS A 177 6.39 3.55 16.89
CA LYS A 177 7.19 4.71 16.49
C LYS A 177 7.52 4.67 14.99
N LEU A 178 8.05 3.54 14.52
CA LEU A 178 8.41 3.34 13.11
C LEU A 178 7.16 3.30 12.23
N GLY A 179 6.06 2.67 12.70
CA GLY A 179 4.79 2.64 11.97
C GLY A 179 4.18 4.03 11.80
N SER A 180 4.19 4.86 12.84
CA SER A 180 3.72 6.24 12.80
C SER A 180 4.57 7.10 11.85
N ALA A 181 5.89 6.91 11.85
CA ALA A 181 6.79 7.56 10.90
C ALA A 181 6.50 7.16 9.44
N LEU A 182 6.25 5.87 9.18
CA LEU A 182 5.84 5.42 7.85
C LEU A 182 4.49 6.01 7.43
N ALA A 183 3.50 6.06 8.34
CA ALA A 183 2.19 6.62 8.06
C ALA A 183 2.26 8.11 7.67
N LEU A 184 3.20 8.88 8.25
CA LEU A 184 3.50 10.26 7.82
C LEU A 184 3.98 10.35 6.37
N GLY A 185 4.72 9.35 5.88
CA GLY A 185 5.23 9.29 4.51
C GLY A 185 4.13 9.29 3.43
N PHE A 186 2.90 8.91 3.78
CA PHE A 186 1.75 8.97 2.88
C PHE A 186 1.23 10.41 2.64
N ASN A 187 1.63 11.38 3.46
CA ASN A 187 1.29 12.79 3.29
C ASN A 187 2.46 13.73 3.65
N PRO A 188 3.55 13.73 2.84
CA PRO A 188 4.80 14.42 3.18
C PRO A 188 4.67 15.95 3.17
N GLU A 189 3.70 16.51 2.43
CA GLU A 189 3.43 17.96 2.39
C GLU A 189 2.97 18.50 3.75
N GLY A 190 2.39 17.66 4.61
CA GLY A 190 2.04 18.01 5.98
C GLY A 190 3.24 18.17 6.93
N TRP A 191 4.44 17.71 6.53
CA TRP A 191 5.68 17.80 7.33
C TRP A 191 6.57 18.98 6.90
N ALA A 192 6.63 19.27 5.60
CA ALA A 192 7.44 20.38 5.07
C ALA A 192 6.97 21.76 5.58
N SER A 193 5.67 21.89 5.93
CA SER A 193 5.13 23.07 6.59
C SER A 193 5.52 23.20 8.08
N LYS A 194 5.95 22.11 8.74
CA LYS A 194 6.36 22.10 10.16
C LYS A 194 7.89 22.14 10.36
N ALA A 195 8.69 21.55 9.47
CA ALA A 195 10.16 21.52 9.62
C ALA A 195 10.85 22.88 9.34
N GLY A 196 10.20 23.80 8.61
CA GLY A 196 10.68 25.17 8.39
C GLY A 196 10.49 26.13 9.59
N GLY A 197 9.91 25.66 10.70
CA GLY A 197 9.50 26.49 11.84
C GLY A 197 10.58 26.81 12.89
N PHE A 198 11.80 26.26 12.76
CA PHE A 198 12.83 26.40 13.80
C PHE A 198 13.49 27.80 13.92
N ILE A 199 13.07 28.79 13.12
CA ILE A 199 13.51 30.21 13.24
C ILE A 199 12.35 31.18 13.56
N LYS A 200 11.18 30.71 14.04
CA LYS A 200 10.06 31.63 14.38
C LYS A 200 9.57 31.60 15.83
N ASN A 201 10.41 31.15 16.77
CA ASN A 201 10.11 31.19 18.21
C ASN A 201 10.66 32.41 18.96
N LEU A 202 10.79 33.57 18.29
CA LEU A 202 11.09 34.84 18.96
C LEU A 202 10.01 35.92 18.83
N ALA A 203 8.85 35.65 18.20
CA ALA A 203 7.87 36.70 17.92
C ALA A 203 6.39 36.28 17.93
N LEU A 204 5.97 35.28 18.72
CA LEU A 204 4.55 34.97 18.90
C LEU A 204 4.23 34.49 20.32
N SER A 205 4.44 35.36 21.31
CA SER A 205 3.80 35.25 22.62
C SER A 205 2.48 36.04 22.69
N GLN A 206 1.89 36.42 21.54
CA GLN A 206 0.76 37.36 21.58
C GLN A 206 -0.23 37.27 20.41
N VAL A 207 -0.57 36.08 19.91
CA VAL A 207 -1.89 35.89 19.27
C VAL A 207 -2.35 34.47 19.54
N GLY A 208 -3.38 34.32 20.38
CA GLY A 208 -4.12 33.07 20.48
C GLY A 208 -4.87 32.81 19.18
N MET A 209 -4.47 31.80 18.43
CA MET A 209 -5.27 31.23 17.35
C MET A 209 -5.30 29.71 17.51
N GLY A 210 -6.31 29.24 18.25
CA GLY A 210 -6.73 27.84 18.26
C GLY A 210 -7.45 27.49 16.97
N GLY A 211 -6.72 27.40 15.86
CA GLY A 211 -7.21 26.72 14.67
C GLY A 211 -7.21 25.23 14.93
N LYS A 212 -8.39 24.58 14.93
CA LYS A 212 -8.46 23.11 14.85
C LYS A 212 -7.84 22.71 13.51
N GLU A 213 -6.64 22.12 13.53
CA GLU A 213 -6.10 21.45 12.34
C GLU A 213 -7.15 20.44 11.87
N GLU A 214 -7.60 20.56 10.62
CA GLU A 214 -8.58 19.64 10.04
C GLU A 214 -7.95 18.25 9.98
N GLU A 215 -8.62 17.26 10.56
CA GLU A 215 -8.11 15.89 10.63
C GLU A 215 -8.00 15.31 9.21
N VAL A 216 -6.78 14.96 8.78
CA VAL A 216 -6.56 14.32 7.48
C VAL A 216 -7.09 12.89 7.55
N ARG A 217 -8.30 12.67 7.02
CA ARG A 217 -8.97 11.37 7.12
C ARG A 217 -8.46 10.30 6.15
N TYR A 218 -7.91 10.74 5.01
CA TYR A 218 -7.32 9.89 3.97
C TYR A 218 -6.02 10.54 3.45
N PRO A 219 -4.96 9.78 3.17
CA PRO A 219 -3.69 10.37 2.77
C PRO A 219 -3.70 10.94 1.35
N GLY A 220 -2.83 11.93 1.09
CA GLY A 220 -2.64 12.51 -0.24
C GLY A 220 -1.97 11.56 -1.24
N ASN A 221 -1.13 10.63 -0.75
CA ASN A 221 -0.56 9.55 -1.55
C ASN A 221 -1.19 8.22 -1.15
N SER A 222 -1.44 7.37 -2.13
CA SER A 222 -2.03 6.04 -1.93
C SER A 222 -0.99 4.93 -1.72
N VAL A 223 0.27 5.22 -2.05
CA VAL A 223 1.39 4.29 -2.07
C VAL A 223 2.63 5.00 -1.52
N VAL A 224 3.44 4.27 -0.76
CA VAL A 224 4.76 4.71 -0.27
C VAL A 224 5.75 3.60 -0.54
N LEU A 225 6.90 3.92 -1.15
CA LEU A 225 8.04 3.01 -1.22
C LEU A 225 8.83 3.06 0.09
N MET A 226 9.36 1.93 0.53
CA MET A 226 10.21 1.82 1.72
C MET A 226 11.62 1.47 1.26
N ARG A 227 12.58 2.37 1.47
CA ARG A 227 13.96 2.22 0.95
C ARG A 227 14.56 0.87 1.38
N GLY A 228 15.00 0.09 0.40
CA GLY A 228 15.66 -1.20 0.62
C GLY A 228 14.75 -2.31 1.16
N HIS A 229 13.42 -2.12 1.12
CA HIS A 229 12.46 -3.02 1.75
C HIS A 229 11.33 -3.43 0.80
N GLY A 230 10.53 -2.48 0.33
CA GLY A 230 9.33 -2.80 -0.44
C GLY A 230 8.42 -1.60 -0.65
N PHE A 231 7.11 -1.81 -0.59
CA PHE A 231 6.13 -0.74 -0.62
C PHE A 231 4.91 -1.06 0.25
N THR A 232 4.20 0.00 0.62
CA THR A 232 2.89 -0.10 1.28
C THR A 232 1.87 0.71 0.49
N ALA A 233 0.70 0.12 0.26
CA ALA A 233 -0.44 0.74 -0.38
C ALA A 233 -1.65 0.76 0.57
N VAL A 234 -2.48 1.79 0.45
CA VAL A 234 -3.74 1.93 1.19
C VAL A 234 -4.92 1.96 0.24
N GLY A 235 -6.12 1.62 0.70
CA GLY A 235 -7.34 1.67 -0.10
C GLY A 235 -8.59 1.94 0.74
N ALA A 236 -9.62 2.47 0.09
CA ALA A 236 -10.96 2.61 0.69
C ALA A 236 -11.74 1.28 0.73
N SER A 237 -11.22 0.22 0.13
CA SER A 237 -11.71 -1.16 0.24
C SER A 237 -10.57 -2.16 -0.01
N VAL A 238 -10.83 -3.45 0.23
CA VAL A 238 -9.88 -4.55 -0.05
C VAL A 238 -9.59 -4.63 -1.56
N GLU A 239 -10.62 -4.52 -2.38
CA GLU A 239 -10.51 -4.58 -3.84
C GLU A 239 -9.69 -3.41 -4.38
N GLU A 240 -9.91 -2.20 -3.83
CA GLU A 240 -9.17 -1.01 -4.20
C GLU A 240 -7.69 -1.16 -3.87
N VAL A 241 -7.32 -1.58 -2.64
CA VAL A 241 -5.91 -1.71 -2.27
C VAL A 241 -5.19 -2.81 -3.05
N VAL A 242 -5.88 -3.91 -3.39
CA VAL A 242 -5.36 -4.97 -4.26
C VAL A 242 -5.06 -4.42 -5.65
N TYR A 243 -5.99 -3.66 -6.23
CA TYR A 243 -5.77 -2.96 -7.50
C TYR A 243 -4.56 -2.03 -7.42
N ARG A 244 -4.46 -1.20 -6.37
CA ARG A 244 -3.35 -0.27 -6.18
C ARG A 244 -2.02 -1.01 -6.14
N ALA A 245 -1.94 -2.09 -5.37
CA ALA A 245 -0.72 -2.88 -5.22
C ALA A 245 -0.28 -3.52 -6.54
N ILE A 246 -1.22 -4.11 -7.29
CA ILE A 246 -0.93 -4.73 -8.59
C ILE A 246 -0.44 -3.69 -9.59
N TYR A 247 -1.18 -2.61 -9.79
CA TYR A 247 -0.82 -1.63 -10.81
C TYR A 247 0.40 -0.77 -10.43
N THR A 248 0.76 -0.71 -9.15
CA THR A 248 2.05 -0.17 -8.71
C THR A 248 3.21 -1.01 -9.26
N VAL A 249 3.16 -2.33 -9.06
CA VAL A 249 4.19 -3.25 -9.53
C VAL A 249 4.24 -3.32 -11.05
N VAL A 250 3.09 -3.34 -11.72
CA VAL A 250 3.02 -3.30 -13.18
C VAL A 250 3.65 -2.02 -13.73
N ASN A 251 3.32 -0.86 -13.16
CA ASN A 251 3.93 0.40 -13.59
C ASN A 251 5.44 0.41 -13.37
N ALA A 252 5.92 -0.10 -12.24
CA ALA A 252 7.35 -0.15 -11.95
C ALA A 252 8.12 -0.95 -13.01
N ARG A 253 7.56 -2.07 -13.47
CA ARG A 253 8.12 -2.85 -14.59
C ARG A 253 8.13 -2.05 -15.89
N VAL A 254 6.98 -1.47 -16.27
CA VAL A 254 6.85 -0.66 -17.49
C VAL A 254 7.83 0.52 -17.48
N GLN A 255 7.93 1.25 -16.37
CA GLN A 255 8.86 2.36 -16.25
C GLN A 255 10.32 1.91 -16.37
N ARG A 256 10.70 0.83 -15.70
CA ARG A 256 12.07 0.30 -15.78
C ARG A 256 12.44 -0.03 -17.22
N ASP A 257 11.56 -0.74 -17.92
CA ASP A 257 11.79 -1.15 -19.31
C ASP A 257 11.83 0.06 -20.25
N ALA A 258 10.96 1.06 -20.03
CA ALA A 258 10.96 2.32 -20.79
C ALA A 258 12.26 3.12 -20.58
N VAL A 259 12.77 3.21 -19.34
CA VAL A 259 14.04 3.88 -19.03
C VAL A 259 15.22 3.16 -19.69
N LEU A 260 15.25 1.82 -19.65
CA LEU A 260 16.28 1.02 -20.31
C LEU A 260 16.26 1.19 -21.83
N LEU A 261 15.07 1.12 -22.44
CA LEU A 261 14.89 1.31 -23.88
C LEU A 261 15.32 2.72 -24.32
N GLN A 262 14.90 3.76 -23.59
CA GLN A 262 15.29 5.14 -23.87
C GLN A 262 16.80 5.35 -23.71
N GLY A 263 17.39 4.76 -22.67
CA GLY A 263 18.83 4.81 -22.43
C GLY A 263 19.62 4.18 -23.58
N ALA A 264 19.22 2.98 -24.02
CA ALA A 264 19.86 2.28 -25.14
C ALA A 264 19.75 3.07 -26.46
N TRP A 265 18.57 3.63 -26.75
CA TRP A 265 18.37 4.52 -27.89
C TRP A 265 19.32 5.72 -27.84
N ASN A 266 19.36 6.42 -26.71
CA ASN A 266 20.22 7.58 -26.51
C ASN A 266 21.70 7.23 -26.70
N THR A 267 22.17 6.08 -26.20
CA THR A 267 23.55 5.60 -26.42
C THR A 267 23.83 5.29 -27.90
N GLY A 268 22.88 4.68 -28.62
CA GLY A 268 23.02 4.42 -30.06
C GLY A 268 23.18 5.71 -30.86
N VAL A 269 22.38 6.74 -30.55
CA VAL A 269 22.47 8.08 -31.17
C VAL A 269 23.83 8.73 -30.89
N VAL A 270 24.40 8.56 -29.69
CA VAL A 270 25.78 9.01 -29.38
C VAL A 270 26.79 8.24 -30.23
N GLY A 271 26.71 6.92 -30.26
CA GLY A 271 27.66 6.05 -30.97
C GLY A 271 27.76 6.36 -32.46
N GLU A 272 26.62 6.50 -33.15
CA GLU A 272 26.59 6.87 -34.57
C GLU A 272 27.23 8.23 -34.87
N ARG A 273 27.14 9.18 -33.95
CA ARG A 273 27.72 10.51 -34.15
C ARG A 273 29.23 10.47 -33.94
N VAL A 274 29.72 9.73 -32.95
CA VAL A 274 31.17 9.54 -32.73
C VAL A 274 31.82 8.88 -33.95
N THR A 275 31.20 7.85 -34.53
CA THR A 275 31.70 7.20 -35.75
C THR A 275 31.67 8.14 -36.96
N LYS A 276 30.56 8.87 -37.17
CA LYS A 276 30.43 9.86 -38.27
C LYS A 276 31.44 11.02 -38.15
N VAL A 277 31.75 11.49 -36.94
CA VAL A 277 32.76 12.53 -36.69
C VAL A 277 34.18 12.00 -36.93
N GLY A 278 34.47 10.75 -36.56
CA GLY A 278 35.76 10.10 -36.82
C GLY A 278 36.05 9.86 -38.31
N GLU A 279 35.01 9.59 -39.11
CA GLU A 279 35.17 9.35 -40.55
C GLU A 279 35.23 10.62 -41.41
N LYS A 280 34.57 11.72 -41.00
CA LYS A 280 34.40 12.92 -41.85
C LYS A 280 34.91 14.23 -41.24
N GLY A 281 35.45 14.21 -40.03
CA GLY A 281 35.72 15.44 -39.26
C GLY A 281 34.43 16.10 -38.77
N TYR A 282 34.50 16.86 -37.68
CA TYR A 282 33.32 17.50 -37.08
C TYR A 282 32.75 18.59 -38.01
N GLN A 283 31.52 18.39 -38.54
CA GLN A 283 30.83 19.34 -39.43
C GLN A 283 29.48 19.87 -38.87
N GLY A 284 29.26 19.83 -37.55
CA GLY A 284 27.96 20.21 -36.95
C GLY A 284 27.90 21.66 -36.45
N GLY A 285 26.86 22.40 -36.83
CA GLY A 285 26.57 23.75 -36.32
C GLY A 285 25.85 23.74 -34.97
N GLU A 286 25.83 24.88 -34.27
CA GLU A 286 25.26 25.05 -32.90
C GLU A 286 23.77 24.65 -32.76
N LYS A 287 23.04 24.51 -33.89
CA LYS A 287 21.65 24.03 -33.96
C LYS A 287 21.51 22.49 -34.09
N ASP A 288 22.60 21.75 -34.28
CA ASP A 288 22.65 20.27 -34.21
C ASP A 288 22.76 19.77 -32.75
N GLY A 289 22.12 20.50 -31.83
CA GLY A 289 22.08 20.21 -30.41
C GLY A 289 21.40 18.86 -30.18
N MET A 290 22.15 17.93 -29.59
CA MET A 290 21.69 16.57 -29.30
C MET A 290 20.49 16.61 -28.35
N ARG A 291 19.28 16.46 -28.88
CA ARG A 291 18.09 16.34 -28.05
C ARG A 291 17.97 14.89 -27.61
N LEU A 292 18.67 14.53 -26.53
CA LEU A 292 18.41 13.28 -25.82
C LEU A 292 16.98 13.35 -25.30
N GLU A 293 16.13 12.42 -25.72
CA GLU A 293 14.77 12.35 -25.23
C GLU A 293 14.72 11.59 -23.91
N GLY A 294 13.79 12.01 -23.05
CA GLY A 294 13.47 11.32 -21.80
C GLY A 294 12.17 10.55 -21.93
N VAL A 295 11.92 9.63 -20.99
CA VAL A 295 10.64 8.93 -20.92
C VAL A 295 9.51 9.95 -20.66
N LYS A 296 8.45 9.87 -21.46
CA LYS A 296 7.25 10.70 -21.29
C LYS A 296 6.30 10.04 -20.30
N PHE A 297 6.21 10.60 -19.10
CA PHE A 297 5.29 10.19 -18.06
C PHE A 297 3.93 10.87 -18.20
N LEU A 298 2.92 10.35 -17.49
CA LEU A 298 1.68 11.10 -17.29
C LEU A 298 1.96 12.37 -16.47
N SER A 299 1.27 13.44 -16.84
CA SER A 299 1.15 14.65 -16.02
C SER A 299 0.28 14.41 -14.79
N ASP A 300 0.32 15.33 -13.83
CA ASP A 300 -0.53 15.23 -12.63
C ASP A 300 -2.03 15.26 -12.98
N LYS A 301 -2.39 16.04 -14.01
CA LYS A 301 -3.76 16.08 -14.54
C LYS A 301 -4.16 14.74 -15.16
N GLU A 302 -3.34 14.19 -16.06
CA GLU A 302 -3.61 12.89 -16.70
C GLU A 302 -3.70 11.77 -15.67
N THR A 303 -2.80 11.75 -14.68
CA THR A 303 -2.81 10.82 -13.55
C THR A 303 -4.14 10.88 -12.79
N LYS A 304 -4.57 12.09 -12.40
CA LYS A 304 -5.80 12.31 -11.63
C LYS A 304 -7.05 11.88 -12.40
N GLU A 305 -7.22 12.37 -13.63
CA GLU A 305 -8.39 12.09 -14.46
C GLU A 305 -8.46 10.60 -14.88
N ALA A 306 -7.30 9.98 -15.11
CA ALA A 306 -7.23 8.54 -15.35
C ALA A 306 -7.69 7.74 -14.11
N TRP A 307 -7.28 8.13 -12.91
CA TRP A 307 -7.77 7.48 -11.69
C TRP A 307 -9.26 7.70 -11.45
N GLU A 308 -9.77 8.91 -11.68
CA GLU A 308 -11.21 9.19 -11.58
C GLU A 308 -12.04 8.26 -12.49
N SER A 309 -11.55 8.00 -13.71
CA SER A 309 -12.16 7.06 -14.64
C SER A 309 -12.04 5.60 -14.18
N ASN A 310 -10.86 5.21 -13.69
CA ASN A 310 -10.55 3.83 -13.31
C ASN A 310 -11.13 3.40 -11.96
N LYS A 311 -11.38 4.34 -11.04
CA LYS A 311 -11.89 4.05 -9.70
C LYS A 311 -13.23 3.31 -9.75
N GLY A 312 -14.12 3.70 -10.67
CA GLY A 312 -15.40 3.03 -10.89
C GLY A 312 -15.28 1.64 -11.55
N GLN A 313 -14.10 1.26 -12.02
CA GLN A 313 -13.85 0.02 -12.76
C GLN A 313 -13.06 -1.02 -11.96
N VAL A 314 -12.65 -0.74 -10.72
CA VAL A 314 -11.84 -1.63 -9.86
C VAL A 314 -12.40 -3.06 -9.79
N MET A 315 -13.72 -3.20 -9.76
CA MET A 315 -14.38 -4.52 -9.66
C MET A 315 -14.19 -5.39 -10.90
N ARG A 316 -13.94 -4.80 -12.08
CA ARG A 316 -13.76 -5.56 -13.32
C ARG A 316 -12.50 -6.43 -13.31
N PRO A 317 -11.28 -5.89 -13.11
CA PRO A 317 -10.09 -6.72 -12.96
C PRO A 317 -10.12 -7.53 -11.65
N TYR A 318 -10.70 -7.01 -10.57
CA TYR A 318 -10.83 -7.78 -9.34
C TYR A 318 -11.62 -9.07 -9.54
N GLY A 319 -12.78 -8.99 -10.22
CA GLY A 319 -13.59 -10.15 -10.56
C GLY A 319 -12.86 -11.17 -11.43
N LEU A 320 -12.03 -10.72 -12.38
CA LEU A 320 -11.15 -11.59 -13.17
C LEU A 320 -10.17 -12.34 -12.26
N TRP A 321 -9.44 -11.63 -11.40
CA TRP A 321 -8.45 -12.25 -10.51
C TRP A 321 -9.08 -13.22 -9.51
N VAL A 322 -10.30 -12.93 -9.02
CA VAL A 322 -11.08 -13.86 -8.20
C VAL A 322 -11.32 -15.17 -8.95
N GLN A 323 -11.71 -15.12 -10.23
CA GLN A 323 -11.92 -16.33 -11.04
C GLN A 323 -10.61 -17.08 -11.28
N GLU A 324 -9.52 -16.37 -11.59
CA GLU A 324 -8.20 -16.99 -11.79
C GLU A 324 -7.75 -17.78 -10.56
N VAL A 325 -7.84 -17.20 -9.35
CA VAL A 325 -7.44 -17.91 -8.13
C VAL A 325 -8.38 -19.07 -7.81
N ARG A 326 -9.69 -18.89 -7.95
CA ARG A 326 -10.70 -19.93 -7.70
C ARG A 326 -10.52 -21.14 -8.61
N GLN A 327 -10.23 -20.91 -9.89
CA GLN A 327 -10.13 -21.97 -10.88
C GLN A 327 -8.73 -22.60 -10.97
N SER A 328 -7.71 -22.00 -10.33
CA SER A 328 -6.33 -22.48 -10.40
C SER A 328 -6.07 -23.83 -9.74
N GLY A 329 -6.92 -24.25 -8.79
CA GLY A 329 -6.69 -25.42 -7.92
C GLY A 329 -5.54 -25.27 -6.91
N ARG A 330 -4.86 -24.11 -6.86
CA ARG A 330 -3.70 -23.86 -5.98
C ARG A 330 -4.08 -23.32 -4.61
N TYR A 331 -5.25 -22.68 -4.50
CA TYR A 331 -5.68 -21.97 -3.33
C TYR A 331 -6.93 -22.59 -2.72
N LYS A 332 -7.09 -22.42 -1.41
CA LYS A 332 -8.28 -22.88 -0.67
C LYS A 332 -8.85 -21.70 0.09
N ASN A 333 -10.17 -21.54 0.05
CA ASN A 333 -10.89 -20.57 0.86
C ASN A 333 -12.18 -21.24 1.32
N GLU A 334 -12.33 -21.44 2.62
CA GLU A 334 -13.46 -22.17 3.21
C GLU A 334 -14.85 -21.57 2.91
N TYR A 335 -14.89 -20.34 2.41
CA TYR A 335 -16.13 -19.63 2.09
C TYR A 335 -16.56 -19.77 0.62
N TRP A 336 -15.69 -20.22 -0.29
CA TRP A 336 -16.03 -20.29 -1.72
C TRP A 336 -17.15 -21.28 -2.04
N GLU A 337 -17.22 -22.42 -1.35
CA GLU A 337 -18.28 -23.42 -1.55
C GLU A 337 -19.65 -22.87 -1.11
N LYS A 338 -19.69 -22.17 0.02
CA LYS A 338 -20.92 -21.59 0.60
C LYS A 338 -21.50 -20.45 -0.25
N GLU A 339 -20.64 -19.69 -0.93
CA GLU A 339 -21.08 -18.63 -1.85
C GLU A 339 -21.71 -19.19 -3.13
N GLY A 340 -21.23 -20.35 -3.61
CA GLY A 340 -21.76 -21.00 -4.81
C GLY A 340 -23.16 -21.60 -4.63
N GLU A 341 -23.53 -21.97 -3.40
CA GLU A 341 -24.86 -22.47 -3.04
C GLU A 341 -25.88 -21.34 -2.90
N ALA A 342 -25.50 -20.21 -2.26
CA ALA A 342 -26.35 -19.05 -2.10
C ALA A 342 -26.69 -18.32 -3.41
N ALA A 343 -25.85 -18.45 -4.45
CA ALA A 343 -26.12 -17.88 -5.78
C ALA A 343 -27.08 -18.72 -6.64
N LYS A 344 -27.44 -19.94 -6.19
CA LYS A 344 -28.34 -20.87 -6.89
C LYS A 344 -29.74 -20.97 -6.26
N SER A 345 -29.96 -20.33 -5.11
CA SER A 345 -31.25 -20.24 -4.40
C SER A 345 -31.94 -18.91 -4.66
#